data_AF-T0SF90-F1
#
_entry.id   AF-T0SF90-F1
#
_cell.length_a   1.000
_cell.length_b   1.000
_cell.length_c   1.000
_cell.angle_alpha   90.00
_cell.angle_beta   90.00
_cell.angle_gamma   90.00
#
_symmetry.space_group_name_H-M   'P 1'
#
loop_
_entity.id
_entity.type
_entity.pdbx_description
1 polymer ?
#
loop_
_entity_poly.entity_id
_entity_poly.type
_entity_poly.pdbx_seq_one_letter_code
_entity_poly.pdbx_strand_id
1 'polypeptide(L)'
;MDDASSGNTKPRSPAVQRRSRDKPLSVQLSPRHGATRASSVTKSSAAPEITQDEYFRLLRKTDVLGYLLRVNDDLETKEARLESAEIDNAKLTTVQKFLVVEHEMLKAKWHETKRLFADHLCDLTHACLEEEALQTGHAAAAAKAFSAAQSRVRFTNDVHRAATSLHGHDDESATALAKVGKDRLAQVAAICVAYRKELSRVETLAFEQESKGAAAHSTEHLYTESVESELATVQCEKAQLADRMHLVAKQNEALQAQVASLHEELETHKRQERLLRAQWGDQERNVLQLLATVKSDIRKRFGFVPPALEHFAFTPQHAPPSLAAMNQ
;
A
#
# COMPACT_ATOMS: atom_id res chain seq x y z
N MET A 1 -25.89 -22.16 13.60
CA MET A 1 -27.04 -22.13 12.69
C MET A 1 -26.48 -22.25 11.29
N ASP A 2 -27.03 -23.21 10.55
CA ASP A 2 -26.97 -23.45 9.10
C ASP A 2 -25.57 -23.80 8.56
N ASP A 3 -25.18 -25.06 8.34
CA ASP A 3 -25.86 -26.23 7.74
C ASP A 3 -26.21 -26.03 6.24
N ALA A 4 -25.28 -26.43 5.35
CA ALA A 4 -25.53 -26.95 4.00
C ALA A 4 -24.20 -27.42 3.39
N SER A 5 -23.94 -28.72 3.32
CA SER A 5 -24.39 -29.63 2.26
C SER A 5 -23.60 -29.46 0.95
N SER A 6 -22.61 -30.33 0.74
CA SER A 6 -22.03 -30.59 -0.58
C SER A 6 -21.82 -32.10 -0.78
N GLY A 7 -22.92 -32.74 -1.17
CA GLY A 7 -23.02 -33.63 -2.32
C GLY A 7 -21.84 -34.53 -2.67
N ASN A 8 -21.62 -35.60 -1.90
CA ASN A 8 -20.84 -36.76 -2.35
C ASN A 8 -21.72 -37.66 -3.22
N THR A 9 -21.75 -37.45 -4.54
CA THR A 9 -22.51 -38.28 -5.49
C THR A 9 -21.56 -39.14 -6.32
N LYS A 10 -21.26 -40.34 -5.82
CA LYS A 10 -20.71 -41.42 -6.67
C LYS A 10 -21.84 -42.06 -7.47
N PRO A 11 -21.64 -42.37 -8.76
CA PRO A 11 -22.68 -42.90 -9.61
C PRO A 11 -23.01 -44.34 -9.23
N ARG A 12 -24.32 -44.56 -9.13
CA ARG A 12 -25.02 -45.82 -8.87
C ARG A 12 -24.93 -46.68 -10.14
N SER A 13 -24.32 -47.87 -10.04
CA SER A 13 -24.34 -48.87 -11.11
C SER A 13 -25.78 -49.22 -11.49
N PRO A 14 -26.15 -49.30 -12.78
CA PRO A 14 -27.47 -49.79 -13.14
C PRO A 14 -27.54 -51.31 -13.00
N ALA A 15 -28.76 -51.74 -12.72
CA ALA A 15 -29.17 -53.07 -12.35
C ALA A 15 -28.95 -54.11 -13.46
N VAL A 16 -28.52 -55.30 -13.04
CA VAL A 16 -28.63 -56.54 -13.80
C VAL A 16 -30.12 -56.87 -13.93
N GLN A 17 -30.72 -56.56 -15.08
CA GLN A 17 -32.04 -57.06 -15.46
C GLN A 17 -31.91 -58.33 -16.30
N ARG A 18 -32.43 -59.41 -15.72
CA ARG A 18 -32.80 -60.66 -16.36
C ARG A 18 -33.57 -60.43 -17.67
N ARG A 19 -33.19 -61.17 -18.72
CA ARG A 19 -34.17 -61.80 -19.62
C ARG A 19 -33.92 -63.29 -19.69
N SER A 20 -34.79 -63.99 -18.97
CA SER A 20 -35.21 -65.37 -19.21
C SER A 20 -36.00 -65.47 -20.51
N ARG A 21 -35.69 -66.49 -21.32
CA ARG A 21 -36.43 -67.12 -22.44
C ARG A 21 -35.38 -67.56 -23.47
N ASP A 22 -35.36 -68.74 -24.05
CA ASP A 22 -36.30 -69.84 -24.11
C ASP A 22 -35.52 -71.05 -24.67
N LYS A 23 -35.88 -72.25 -24.19
CA LYS A 23 -35.80 -73.57 -24.85
C LYS A 23 -34.43 -74.24 -25.09
N PRO A 24 -34.27 -75.50 -24.63
CA PRO A 24 -33.30 -76.40 -25.20
C PRO A 24 -33.80 -76.84 -26.58
N LEU A 25 -32.99 -76.66 -27.61
CA LEU A 25 -33.21 -77.32 -28.90
C LEU A 25 -32.92 -78.81 -28.71
N SER A 26 -34.00 -79.56 -28.48
CA SER A 26 -34.05 -81.00 -28.70
C SER A 26 -33.65 -81.28 -30.15
N VAL A 27 -32.48 -81.88 -30.36
CA VAL A 27 -32.13 -82.46 -31.65
C VAL A 27 -33.02 -83.69 -31.84
N GLN A 28 -34.11 -83.49 -32.58
CA GLN A 28 -34.92 -84.57 -33.13
C GLN A 28 -34.08 -85.38 -34.11
N LEU A 29 -33.79 -86.62 -33.75
CA LEU A 29 -33.42 -87.65 -34.73
C LEU A 29 -34.71 -88.07 -35.47
N SER A 30 -34.90 -87.52 -36.66
CA SER A 30 -35.93 -88.01 -37.59
C SER A 30 -35.63 -89.46 -38.01
N PRO A 31 -36.56 -90.41 -37.82
CA PRO A 31 -36.44 -91.76 -38.33
C PRO A 31 -36.86 -91.78 -39.80
N ARG A 32 -35.91 -92.03 -40.71
CA ARG A 32 -36.25 -92.30 -42.11
C ARG A 32 -36.30 -93.81 -42.34
N HIS A 33 -37.52 -94.31 -42.43
CA HIS A 33 -37.84 -95.64 -42.92
C HIS A 33 -37.27 -95.85 -44.32
N GLY A 34 -36.44 -96.88 -44.48
CA GLY A 34 -36.23 -97.60 -45.73
C GLY A 34 -36.81 -99.00 -45.57
N ALA A 35 -38.09 -99.15 -45.89
CA ALA A 35 -38.74 -100.44 -45.96
C ALA A 35 -38.42 -101.10 -47.32
N THR A 36 -37.80 -102.27 -47.31
CA THR A 36 -37.96 -103.26 -48.38
C THR A 36 -38.57 -104.53 -47.80
N ARG A 37 -39.57 -104.99 -48.53
CA ARG A 37 -40.66 -105.88 -48.13
C ARG A 37 -40.33 -107.33 -48.51
N ALA A 38 -40.64 -108.20 -47.56
CA ALA A 38 -41.08 -109.61 -47.65
C ALA A 38 -40.21 -110.67 -48.33
N SER A 39 -39.96 -111.75 -47.59
CA SER A 39 -40.62 -113.04 -47.83
C SER A 39 -40.43 -113.96 -46.62
N SER A 40 -41.55 -114.43 -46.06
CA SER A 40 -41.61 -115.36 -44.94
C SER A 40 -41.35 -116.78 -45.42
N VAL A 41 -40.35 -117.46 -44.83
CA VAL A 41 -40.33 -118.93 -44.72
C VAL A 41 -40.01 -119.28 -43.28
N THR A 42 -40.80 -120.21 -42.76
CA THR A 42 -40.86 -120.68 -41.39
C THR A 42 -39.71 -121.65 -41.05
N LYS A 43 -39.13 -121.49 -39.85
CA LYS A 43 -38.89 -122.53 -38.81
C LYS A 43 -37.56 -122.36 -38.04
N SER A 44 -37.70 -122.60 -36.74
CA SER A 44 -36.76 -123.14 -35.75
C SER A 44 -35.43 -122.43 -35.47
N SER A 45 -35.37 -121.89 -34.24
CA SER A 45 -34.26 -121.93 -33.30
C SER A 45 -32.88 -122.39 -33.83
N ALA A 46 -32.00 -121.43 -34.00
CA ALA A 46 -30.64 -121.47 -33.47
C ALA A 46 -30.20 -120.00 -33.46
N ALA A 47 -29.53 -119.55 -32.39
CA ALA A 47 -28.78 -118.30 -32.49
C ALA A 47 -27.89 -118.40 -33.74
N PRO A 48 -27.86 -117.41 -34.64
CA PRO A 48 -27.04 -117.50 -35.83
C PRO A 48 -25.61 -117.83 -35.39
N GLU A 49 -25.09 -118.99 -35.79
CA GLU A 49 -23.72 -119.38 -35.49
C GLU A 49 -22.81 -118.37 -36.17
N ILE A 50 -22.21 -117.50 -35.35
CA ILE A 50 -21.30 -116.46 -35.82
C ILE A 50 -20.09 -117.19 -36.41
N THR A 51 -19.92 -117.07 -37.73
CA THR A 51 -18.73 -117.58 -38.41
C THR A 51 -17.49 -116.89 -37.85
N GLN A 52 -16.35 -117.59 -37.79
CA GLN A 52 -15.11 -117.06 -37.24
C GLN A 52 -14.70 -115.71 -37.88
N ASP A 53 -14.93 -115.56 -39.19
CA ASP A 53 -14.68 -114.32 -39.92
C ASP A 53 -15.61 -113.18 -39.51
N GLU A 54 -16.88 -113.48 -39.20
CA GLU A 54 -17.84 -112.51 -38.72
C GLU A 54 -17.52 -112.07 -37.28
N TYR A 55 -17.04 -112.98 -36.43
CA TYR A 55 -16.55 -112.67 -35.08
C TYR A 55 -15.37 -111.69 -35.10
N PHE A 56 -14.32 -111.95 -35.87
CA PHE A 56 -13.17 -111.03 -35.98
C PHE A 56 -13.54 -109.70 -36.63
N ARG A 57 -14.48 -109.71 -37.57
CA ARG A 57 -15.02 -108.48 -38.17
C ARG A 57 -15.78 -107.65 -37.15
N LEU A 58 -16.58 -108.28 -36.29
CA LEU A 58 -17.30 -107.60 -35.21
C LEU A 58 -16.32 -107.06 -34.16
N LEU A 59 -15.31 -107.83 -33.77
CA LEU A 59 -14.28 -107.39 -32.83
C LEU A 59 -13.53 -106.15 -33.35
N ARG A 60 -13.08 -106.18 -34.62
CA ARG A 60 -12.45 -105.00 -35.26
C ARG A 60 -13.39 -103.80 -35.32
N LYS A 61 -14.68 -104.01 -35.58
CA LYS A 61 -15.68 -102.92 -35.55
C LYS A 61 -15.85 -102.33 -34.15
N THR A 62 -15.85 -103.16 -33.11
CA THR A 62 -15.88 -102.72 -31.71
C THR A 62 -14.61 -101.95 -31.34
N ASP A 63 -13.44 -102.39 -31.79
CA ASP A 63 -12.17 -101.68 -31.59
C ASP A 63 -12.17 -100.31 -32.29
N VAL A 64 -12.64 -100.27 -33.54
CA VAL A 64 -12.81 -99.01 -34.30
C VAL A 64 -13.82 -98.10 -33.62
N LEU A 65 -14.94 -98.63 -33.12
CA LEU A 65 -15.94 -97.84 -32.40
C LEU A 65 -15.38 -97.29 -31.08
N GLY A 66 -14.63 -98.10 -30.32
CA GLY A 66 -13.96 -97.65 -29.10
C GLY A 66 -12.85 -96.63 -29.35
N TYR A 67 -12.18 -96.70 -30.50
CA TYR A 67 -11.27 -95.64 -30.95
C TYR A 67 -12.02 -94.36 -31.33
N LEU A 68 -13.10 -94.46 -32.10
CA LEU A 68 -13.92 -93.31 -32.49
C LEU A 68 -14.56 -92.61 -31.29
N LEU A 69 -15.02 -93.35 -30.27
CA LEU A 69 -15.53 -92.78 -29.02
C LEU A 69 -14.44 -91.98 -28.30
N ARG A 70 -13.23 -92.53 -28.14
CA ARG A 70 -12.10 -91.81 -27.52
C ARG A 70 -11.71 -90.56 -28.31
N VAL A 71 -11.69 -90.64 -29.65
CA VAL A 71 -11.41 -89.48 -30.51
C VAL A 71 -12.52 -88.43 -30.39
N ASN A 72 -13.79 -88.85 -30.26
CA ASN A 72 -14.89 -87.93 -30.06
C ASN A 72 -14.78 -87.20 -28.71
N ASP A 73 -14.52 -87.93 -27.61
CA ASP A 73 -14.29 -87.32 -26.29
C ASP A 73 -13.09 -86.36 -26.32
N ASP A 74 -12.01 -86.73 -27.02
CA ASP A 74 -10.84 -85.87 -27.25
C ASP A 74 -11.17 -84.63 -28.11
N LEU A 75 -12.12 -84.74 -29.05
CA LEU A 75 -12.58 -83.62 -29.87
C LEU A 75 -13.46 -82.67 -29.06
N GLU A 76 -14.41 -83.17 -28.28
CA GLU A 76 -15.25 -82.36 -27.39
C GLU A 76 -14.40 -81.57 -26.38
N THR A 77 -13.38 -82.21 -25.79
CA THR A 77 -12.46 -81.52 -24.87
C THR A 77 -11.59 -80.47 -25.56
N LYS A 78 -11.17 -80.71 -26.81
CA LYS A 78 -10.44 -79.71 -27.62
C LYS A 78 -11.34 -78.57 -28.06
N GLU A 79 -12.58 -78.83 -28.42
CA GLU A 79 -13.58 -77.82 -28.79
C GLU A 79 -13.87 -76.90 -27.59
N ALA A 80 -14.11 -77.46 -26.40
CA ALA A 80 -14.26 -76.66 -25.18
C ALA A 80 -13.02 -75.79 -24.85
N ARG A 81 -11.81 -76.30 -25.11
CA ARG A 81 -10.57 -75.51 -24.96
C ARG A 81 -10.44 -74.42 -26.01
N LEU A 82 -10.85 -74.69 -27.25
CA LEU A 82 -10.83 -73.72 -28.33
C LEU A 82 -11.80 -72.58 -28.05
N GLU A 83 -13.04 -72.87 -27.64
CA GLU A 83 -14.01 -71.85 -27.23
C GLU A 83 -13.47 -70.98 -26.07
N SER A 84 -12.86 -71.61 -25.05
CA SER A 84 -12.23 -70.86 -23.95
C SER A 84 -11.10 -69.94 -24.45
N ALA A 85 -10.26 -70.42 -25.37
CA ALA A 85 -9.18 -69.64 -25.94
C ALA A 85 -9.69 -68.49 -26.83
N GLU A 86 -10.78 -68.68 -27.58
CA GLU A 86 -11.42 -67.63 -28.37
C GLU A 86 -12.01 -66.53 -27.48
N ILE A 87 -12.66 -66.91 -26.38
CA ILE A 87 -13.16 -65.95 -25.38
C ILE A 87 -12.02 -65.15 -24.77
N ASP A 88 -10.91 -65.80 -24.40
CA ASP A 88 -9.76 -65.10 -23.83
C ASP A 88 -9.05 -64.22 -24.86
N ASN A 89 -8.99 -64.62 -26.12
CA ASN A 89 -8.48 -63.79 -27.21
C ASN A 89 -9.37 -62.54 -27.42
N ALA A 90 -10.70 -62.69 -27.36
CA ALA A 90 -11.61 -61.55 -27.41
C ALA A 90 -11.43 -60.57 -26.23
N LYS A 91 -11.21 -61.10 -25.01
CA LYS A 91 -10.87 -60.28 -23.84
C LYS A 91 -9.54 -59.56 -24.02
N LEU A 92 -8.49 -60.26 -24.44
CA LEU A 92 -7.17 -59.68 -24.69
C LEU A 92 -7.23 -58.59 -25.76
N THR A 93 -7.97 -58.82 -26.84
CA THR A 93 -8.21 -57.81 -27.88
C THR A 93 -8.90 -56.57 -27.32
N THR A 94 -9.86 -56.75 -26.40
CA THR A 94 -10.55 -55.64 -25.74
C THR A 94 -9.62 -54.85 -24.82
N VAL A 95 -8.81 -55.55 -24.01
CA VAL A 95 -7.79 -54.92 -23.15
C VAL A 95 -6.75 -54.18 -23.98
N GLN A 96 -6.29 -54.77 -25.09
CA GLN A 96 -5.35 -54.12 -26.00
C GLN A 96 -5.91 -52.82 -26.57
N LYS A 97 -7.17 -52.81 -27.03
CA LYS A 97 -7.84 -51.59 -27.50
C LYS A 97 -7.91 -50.52 -26.41
N PHE A 98 -8.25 -50.92 -25.19
CA PHE A 98 -8.30 -50.01 -24.05
C PHE A 98 -6.93 -49.42 -23.71
N LEU A 99 -5.88 -50.24 -23.65
CA LEU A 99 -4.51 -49.80 -23.36
C LEU A 99 -3.98 -48.80 -24.40
N VAL A 100 -4.32 -49.01 -25.69
CA VAL A 100 -3.95 -48.05 -26.75
C VAL A 100 -4.61 -46.69 -26.50
N VAL A 101 -5.91 -46.67 -26.21
CA VAL A 101 -6.64 -45.42 -25.91
C VAL A 101 -6.09 -44.73 -24.67
N GLU A 102 -5.83 -45.47 -23.60
CA GLU A 102 -5.23 -44.89 -22.38
C GLU A 102 -3.84 -44.32 -22.65
N HIS A 103 -3.02 -45.03 -23.43
CA HIS A 103 -1.69 -44.54 -23.79
C HIS A 103 -1.75 -43.25 -24.61
N GLU A 104 -2.64 -43.17 -25.60
CA GLU A 104 -2.84 -41.95 -26.40
C GLU A 104 -3.35 -40.78 -25.54
N MET A 105 -4.30 -41.05 -24.64
CA MET A 105 -4.80 -40.05 -23.69
C MET A 105 -3.69 -39.54 -22.77
N LEU A 106 -2.89 -40.44 -22.19
CA LEU A 106 -1.78 -40.07 -21.30
C LEU A 106 -0.71 -39.29 -22.05
N LYS A 107 -0.38 -39.69 -23.28
CA LYS A 107 0.55 -38.96 -24.15
C LYS A 107 0.06 -37.55 -24.45
N ALA A 108 -1.23 -37.38 -24.76
CA ALA A 108 -1.82 -36.05 -24.97
C ALA A 108 -1.74 -35.19 -23.71
N LYS A 109 -2.11 -35.74 -22.54
CA LYS A 109 -2.01 -35.05 -21.24
C LYS A 109 -0.57 -34.65 -20.89
N TRP A 110 0.40 -35.52 -21.20
CA TRP A 110 1.82 -35.26 -21.00
C TRP A 110 2.31 -34.08 -21.84
N HIS A 111 2.01 -34.09 -23.15
CA HIS A 111 2.39 -32.99 -24.04
C HIS A 111 1.77 -31.66 -23.63
N GLU A 112 0.50 -31.67 -23.21
CA GLU A 112 -0.18 -30.46 -22.75
C GLU A 112 0.42 -29.92 -21.44
N THR A 113 0.71 -30.80 -20.48
CA THR A 113 1.34 -30.41 -19.20
C THR A 113 2.74 -29.83 -19.44
N LYS A 114 3.51 -30.46 -20.33
CA LYS A 114 4.83 -29.96 -20.74
C LYS A 114 4.74 -28.60 -21.43
N ARG A 115 3.72 -28.39 -22.28
CA ARG A 115 3.45 -27.10 -22.95
C ARG A 115 3.13 -26.01 -21.93
N LEU A 116 2.19 -26.25 -21.01
CA LEU A 116 1.83 -25.33 -19.95
C LEU A 116 3.03 -24.99 -19.05
N PHE A 117 3.84 -25.99 -18.71
CA PHE A 117 5.05 -25.77 -17.94
C PHE A 117 6.05 -24.88 -18.68
N ALA A 118 6.25 -25.09 -19.98
CA ALA A 118 7.09 -24.23 -20.81
C ALA A 118 6.57 -22.79 -20.89
N ASP A 119 5.26 -22.59 -21.00
CA ASP A 119 4.64 -21.25 -20.99
C ASP A 119 4.91 -20.53 -19.67
N HIS A 120 4.72 -21.19 -18.52
CA HIS A 120 5.03 -20.60 -17.22
C HIS A 120 6.53 -20.27 -17.05
N LEU A 121 7.43 -21.07 -17.64
CA LEU A 121 8.86 -20.75 -17.64
C LEU A 121 9.20 -19.56 -18.53
N CYS A 122 8.48 -19.37 -19.64
CA CYS A 122 8.56 -18.16 -20.45
C CYS A 122 8.12 -16.93 -19.63
N ASP A 123 7.02 -17.02 -18.89
CA ASP A 123 6.53 -15.93 -18.04
C ASP A 123 7.52 -15.59 -16.91
N LEU A 124 8.08 -16.61 -16.26
CA LEU A 124 9.13 -16.41 -15.26
C LEU A 124 10.39 -15.78 -15.87
N THR A 125 10.78 -16.20 -17.09
CA THR A 125 11.92 -15.61 -17.80
C THR A 125 11.62 -14.16 -18.19
N HIS A 126 10.40 -13.83 -18.58
CA HIS A 126 9.97 -12.46 -18.82
C HIS A 126 10.13 -11.60 -17.57
N ALA A 127 9.62 -12.05 -16.42
CA ALA A 127 9.74 -11.32 -15.16
C ALA A 127 11.20 -11.10 -14.76
N CYS A 128 12.06 -12.13 -14.86
CA CYS A 128 13.49 -11.98 -14.60
C CYS A 128 14.16 -10.96 -15.51
N LEU A 129 13.86 -10.96 -16.81
CA LEU A 129 14.46 -10.02 -17.76
C LEU A 129 13.97 -8.59 -17.56
N GLU A 130 12.71 -8.41 -17.18
CA GLU A 130 12.15 -7.10 -16.84
C GLU A 130 12.91 -6.51 -15.64
N GLU A 131 13.13 -7.33 -14.61
CA GLU A 131 13.89 -6.96 -13.43
C GLU A 131 15.37 -6.68 -13.73
N GLU A 132 16.03 -7.49 -14.54
CA GLU A 132 17.39 -7.22 -15.02
C GLU A 132 17.48 -5.88 -15.78
N ALA A 133 16.47 -5.57 -16.61
CA ALA A 133 16.41 -4.31 -17.34
C ALA A 133 16.18 -3.11 -16.40
N LEU A 134 15.31 -3.24 -15.41
CA LEU A 134 15.10 -2.21 -14.38
C LEU A 134 16.40 -1.94 -13.61
N GLN A 135 17.12 -2.99 -13.20
CA GLN A 135 18.39 -2.88 -12.47
C GLN A 135 19.51 -2.24 -13.30
N THR A 136 19.47 -2.36 -14.62
CA THR A 136 20.43 -1.73 -15.54
C THR A 136 20.06 -0.27 -15.88
N GLY A 137 19.00 0.27 -15.28
CA GLY A 137 18.61 1.67 -15.41
C GLY A 137 17.61 1.96 -16.52
N HIS A 138 16.99 0.94 -17.12
CA HIS A 138 15.87 1.16 -18.04
C HIS A 138 14.63 1.67 -17.29
N ALA A 139 13.90 2.59 -17.92
CA ALA A 139 12.58 2.98 -17.44
C ALA A 139 11.60 1.79 -17.51
N ALA A 140 10.59 1.76 -16.63
CA ALA A 140 9.67 0.62 -16.51
C ALA A 140 9.01 0.20 -17.84
N ALA A 141 8.57 1.17 -18.66
CA ALA A 141 8.00 0.88 -19.97
C ALA A 141 9.02 0.25 -20.94
N ALA A 142 10.28 0.70 -20.91
CA ALA A 142 11.35 0.16 -21.75
C ALA A 142 11.80 -1.23 -21.27
N ALA A 143 11.87 -1.45 -19.96
CA ALA A 143 12.16 -2.75 -19.36
C ALA A 143 11.12 -3.81 -19.76
N LYS A 144 9.83 -3.46 -19.69
CA LYS A 144 8.72 -4.33 -20.12
C LYS A 144 8.72 -4.62 -21.61
N ALA A 145 9.06 -3.62 -22.45
CA ALA A 145 9.19 -3.83 -23.89
C ALA A 145 10.39 -4.75 -24.22
N PHE A 146 11.50 -4.58 -23.51
CA PHE A 146 12.69 -5.42 -23.65
C PHE A 146 12.42 -6.87 -23.25
N SER A 147 11.81 -7.11 -22.09
CA SER A 147 11.48 -8.45 -21.62
C SER A 147 10.50 -9.17 -22.54
N ALA A 148 9.48 -8.47 -23.05
CA ALA A 148 8.55 -9.03 -24.04
C ALA A 148 9.25 -9.43 -25.35
N ALA A 149 10.23 -8.64 -25.81
CA ALA A 149 10.99 -8.94 -27.03
C ALA A 149 12.00 -10.09 -26.86
N GLN A 150 12.60 -10.23 -25.66
CA GLN A 150 13.72 -11.15 -25.43
C GLN A 150 13.35 -12.46 -24.70
N SER A 151 12.22 -12.51 -23.97
CA SER A 151 11.84 -13.63 -23.10
C SER A 151 11.87 -14.98 -23.82
N ARG A 152 11.22 -15.06 -24.98
CA ARG A 152 11.13 -16.31 -25.76
C ARG A 152 12.48 -16.76 -26.27
N VAL A 153 13.31 -15.84 -26.77
CA VAL A 153 14.66 -16.16 -27.26
C VAL A 153 15.53 -16.65 -26.10
N ARG A 154 15.51 -15.94 -24.97
CA ARG A 154 16.28 -16.31 -23.79
C ARG A 154 15.85 -17.67 -23.24
N PHE A 155 14.56 -17.90 -23.11
CA PHE A 155 13.99 -19.18 -22.69
C PHE A 155 14.48 -20.32 -23.60
N THR A 156 14.36 -20.18 -24.92
CA THR A 156 14.80 -21.22 -25.86
C THR A 156 16.29 -21.54 -25.74
N ASN A 157 17.13 -20.50 -25.57
CA ASN A 157 18.57 -20.67 -25.39
C ASN A 157 18.92 -21.38 -24.09
N ASP A 158 18.23 -21.05 -22.99
CA ASP A 158 18.48 -21.65 -21.69
C ASP A 158 17.99 -23.10 -21.62
N VAL A 159 16.87 -23.42 -22.27
CA VAL A 159 16.41 -24.81 -22.44
C VAL A 159 17.40 -25.61 -23.30
N HIS A 160 17.88 -25.04 -24.42
CA HIS A 160 18.87 -25.71 -25.25
C HIS A 160 20.17 -25.96 -24.49
N ARG A 161 20.66 -24.97 -23.74
CA ARG A 161 21.84 -25.11 -22.88
C ARG A 161 21.62 -26.17 -21.81
N ALA A 162 20.47 -26.18 -21.14
CA ALA A 162 20.14 -27.19 -20.15
C ALA A 162 20.09 -28.60 -20.76
N ALA A 163 19.51 -28.75 -21.96
CA ALA A 163 19.45 -30.02 -22.68
C ALA A 163 20.84 -30.52 -23.08
N THR A 164 21.71 -29.66 -23.63
CA THR A 164 23.10 -30.05 -23.99
C THR A 164 23.92 -30.52 -22.79
N SER A 165 23.58 -30.07 -21.57
CA SER A 165 24.23 -30.50 -20.33
C SER A 165 23.75 -31.86 -19.82
N LEU A 166 22.65 -32.40 -20.35
CA LEU A 166 22.02 -33.65 -19.93
C LEU A 166 22.24 -34.66 -21.06
N HIS A 167 23.33 -35.44 -21.03
CA HIS A 167 23.58 -36.46 -22.06
C HIS A 167 22.80 -37.75 -21.74
N GLY A 168 21.96 -38.22 -22.68
CA GLY A 168 21.59 -39.64 -22.80
C GLY A 168 20.32 -40.10 -22.07
N HIS A 169 19.27 -39.30 -22.02
CA HIS A 169 17.98 -39.73 -21.42
C HIS A 169 16.81 -39.59 -22.39
N ASP A 170 15.93 -40.61 -22.43
CA ASP A 170 14.71 -40.64 -23.28
C ASP A 170 13.75 -39.44 -23.05
N ASP A 171 13.95 -38.66 -21.97
CA ASP A 171 13.13 -37.49 -21.61
C ASP A 171 13.98 -36.21 -21.33
N GLU A 172 15.07 -36.04 -22.10
CA GLU A 172 15.99 -34.89 -22.07
C GLU A 172 15.27 -33.53 -22.06
N SER A 173 14.17 -33.43 -22.78
CA SER A 173 13.42 -32.17 -22.89
C SER A 173 12.65 -31.79 -21.61
N ALA A 174 12.08 -32.76 -20.88
CA ALA A 174 11.37 -32.48 -19.63
C ALA A 174 12.37 -32.17 -18.49
N THR A 175 13.47 -32.90 -18.44
CA THR A 175 14.56 -32.68 -17.48
C THR A 175 15.26 -31.34 -17.70
N ALA A 176 15.47 -30.92 -18.95
CA ALA A 176 15.98 -29.59 -19.28
C ALA A 176 15.03 -28.47 -18.81
N LEU A 177 13.72 -28.59 -19.09
CA LEU A 177 12.73 -27.63 -18.60
C LEU A 177 12.72 -27.56 -17.07
N ALA A 178 12.79 -28.69 -16.38
CA ALA A 178 12.83 -28.73 -14.92
C ALA A 178 14.07 -28.03 -14.36
N LYS A 179 15.24 -28.18 -15.00
CA LYS A 179 16.47 -27.47 -14.62
C LYS A 179 16.31 -25.97 -14.78
N VAL A 180 15.86 -25.50 -15.95
CA VAL A 180 15.60 -24.07 -16.19
C VAL A 180 14.59 -23.52 -15.19
N GLY A 181 13.55 -24.30 -14.85
CA GLY A 181 12.58 -23.91 -13.83
C GLY A 181 13.16 -23.71 -12.45
N LYS A 182 14.05 -24.61 -12.00
CA LYS A 182 14.75 -24.45 -10.73
C LYS A 182 15.63 -23.18 -10.73
N ASP A 183 16.37 -22.96 -11.79
CA ASP A 183 17.26 -21.80 -11.93
C ASP A 183 16.46 -20.48 -11.92
N ARG A 184 15.32 -20.44 -12.64
CA ARG A 184 14.44 -19.27 -12.66
C ARG A 184 13.75 -19.00 -11.32
N LEU A 185 13.28 -20.04 -10.65
CA LEU A 185 12.71 -19.88 -9.31
C LEU A 185 13.75 -19.36 -8.30
N ALA A 186 14.99 -19.84 -8.38
CA ALA A 186 16.08 -19.33 -7.55
C ALA A 186 16.37 -17.84 -7.84
N GLN A 187 16.37 -17.45 -9.12
CA GLN A 187 16.55 -16.06 -9.52
C GLN A 187 15.42 -15.15 -9.01
N VAL A 188 14.16 -15.54 -9.18
CA VAL A 188 13.01 -14.80 -8.65
C VAL A 188 13.05 -14.71 -7.13
N ALA A 189 13.42 -15.80 -6.44
CA ALA A 189 13.58 -15.78 -4.99
C ALA A 189 14.64 -14.76 -4.54
N ALA A 190 15.78 -14.67 -5.25
CA ALA A 190 16.82 -13.68 -4.98
C ALA A 190 16.32 -12.25 -5.19
N ILE A 191 15.56 -12.00 -6.26
CA ILE A 191 14.91 -10.70 -6.52
C ILE A 191 13.97 -10.34 -5.37
N CYS A 192 13.10 -11.26 -4.94
CA CYS A 192 12.19 -11.05 -3.81
C CYS A 192 12.91 -10.77 -2.49
N VAL A 193 14.09 -11.37 -2.25
CA VAL A 193 14.91 -11.07 -1.06
C VAL A 193 15.51 -9.66 -1.16
N ALA A 194 16.01 -9.27 -2.33
CA ALA A 194 16.56 -7.94 -2.56
C ALA A 194 15.49 -6.86 -2.33
N TYR A 195 14.29 -7.02 -2.89
CA TYR A 195 13.18 -6.10 -2.67
C TYR A 195 12.75 -5.99 -1.21
N ARG A 196 12.69 -7.11 -0.47
CA ARG A 196 12.38 -7.08 0.97
C ARG A 196 13.43 -6.29 1.75
N LYS A 197 14.72 -6.48 1.44
CA LYS A 197 15.80 -5.73 2.08
C LYS A 197 15.70 -4.23 1.78
N GLU A 198 15.41 -3.89 0.52
CA GLU A 198 15.27 -2.50 0.10
C GLU A 198 14.04 -1.84 0.72
N LEU A 199 12.92 -2.56 0.81
CA LEU A 199 11.72 -2.10 1.49
C LEU A 199 12.02 -1.77 2.96
N SER A 200 12.66 -2.69 3.70
CA SER A 200 13.05 -2.43 5.09
C SER A 200 13.99 -1.23 5.22
N ARG A 201 14.93 -1.05 4.27
CA ARG A 201 15.82 0.12 4.24
C ARG A 201 15.02 1.42 4.07
N VAL A 202 14.10 1.46 3.11
CA VAL A 202 13.26 2.64 2.86
C VAL A 202 12.35 2.95 4.05
N GLU A 203 11.74 1.92 4.66
CA GLU A 203 10.92 2.08 5.86
C GLU A 203 11.71 2.66 7.03
N THR A 204 12.93 2.16 7.28
CA THR A 204 13.79 2.71 8.34
C THR A 204 14.16 4.18 8.09
N LEU A 205 14.47 4.55 6.85
CA LEU A 205 14.77 5.94 6.50
C LEU A 205 13.55 6.84 6.63
N ALA A 206 12.37 6.36 6.23
CA ALA A 206 11.13 7.10 6.39
C ALA A 206 10.85 7.39 7.88
N PHE A 207 11.01 6.38 8.74
CA PHE A 207 10.87 6.53 10.18
C PHE A 207 11.92 7.49 10.78
N GLU A 208 13.18 7.40 10.35
CA GLU A 208 14.21 8.36 10.76
C GLU A 208 13.91 9.79 10.33
N GLN A 209 13.35 9.98 9.13
CA GLN A 209 12.97 11.29 8.63
C GLN A 209 11.76 11.86 9.38
N GLU A 210 10.77 11.03 9.68
CA GLU A 210 9.61 11.40 10.50
C GLU A 210 10.04 11.80 11.91
N SER A 211 10.91 11.02 12.56
CA SER A 211 11.42 11.34 13.90
C SER A 211 12.26 12.63 13.93
N LYS A 212 13.08 12.88 12.90
CA LYS A 212 13.79 14.17 12.75
C LYS A 212 12.81 15.33 12.55
N GLY A 213 11.75 15.14 11.76
CA GLY A 213 10.69 16.14 11.57
C GLY A 213 9.95 16.46 12.87
N ALA A 214 9.59 15.44 13.64
CA ALA A 214 8.95 15.62 14.95
C ALA A 214 9.86 16.36 15.94
N ALA A 215 11.16 16.04 15.98
CA ALA A 215 12.12 16.74 16.81
C ALA A 215 12.26 18.22 16.41
N ALA A 216 12.35 18.52 15.12
CA ALA A 216 12.41 19.89 14.61
C ALA A 216 11.15 20.70 15.01
N HIS A 217 9.96 20.13 14.82
CA HIS A 217 8.71 20.79 15.23
C HIS A 217 8.63 21.02 16.75
N SER A 218 9.12 20.08 17.57
CA SER A 218 9.18 20.28 19.02
C SER A 218 10.12 21.43 19.40
N THR A 219 11.29 21.54 18.76
CA THR A 219 12.21 22.65 19.03
C THR A 219 11.68 23.99 18.53
N GLU A 220 10.99 23.99 17.39
CA GLU A 220 10.32 25.16 16.84
C GLU A 220 9.23 25.65 17.79
N HIS A 221 8.39 24.74 18.31
CA HIS A 221 7.35 25.07 19.28
C HIS A 221 7.91 25.72 20.55
N LEU A 222 8.97 25.14 21.14
CA LEU A 222 9.62 25.71 22.33
C LEU A 222 10.20 27.10 22.04
N TYR A 223 10.80 27.30 20.87
CA TYR A 223 11.31 28.60 20.46
C TYR A 223 10.18 29.62 20.27
N THR A 224 9.09 29.24 19.61
CA THR A 224 7.92 30.12 19.43
C THR A 224 7.29 30.48 20.77
N GLU A 225 7.11 29.53 21.68
CA GLU A 225 6.59 29.81 23.03
C GLU A 225 7.49 30.78 23.81
N SER A 226 8.82 30.61 23.71
CA SER A 226 9.78 31.52 24.34
C SER A 226 9.68 32.94 23.76
N VAL A 227 9.63 33.06 22.43
CA VAL A 227 9.52 34.35 21.73
C VAL A 227 8.17 35.01 22.02
N GLU A 228 7.08 34.26 22.07
CA GLU A 228 5.75 34.78 22.42
C GLU A 228 5.69 35.27 23.87
N SER A 229 6.34 34.56 24.81
CA SER A 229 6.47 34.97 26.20
C SER A 229 7.27 36.26 26.34
N GLU A 230 8.43 36.36 25.68
CA GLU A 230 9.26 37.58 25.65
C GLU A 230 8.52 38.76 24.99
N LEU A 231 7.75 38.50 23.94
CA LEU A 231 6.95 39.53 23.30
C LEU A 231 5.87 40.05 24.26
N ALA A 232 5.22 39.18 25.03
CA ALA A 232 4.22 39.56 26.01
C ALA A 232 4.81 40.41 27.15
N THR A 233 6.02 40.07 27.64
CA THR A 233 6.70 40.87 28.66
C THR A 233 7.05 42.26 28.14
N VAL A 234 7.65 42.35 26.94
CA VAL A 234 7.98 43.62 26.30
C VAL A 234 6.74 44.48 26.05
N GLN A 235 5.61 43.88 25.66
CA GLN A 235 4.34 44.61 25.50
C GLN A 235 3.83 45.17 26.84
N CYS A 236 3.95 44.41 27.92
CA CYS A 236 3.60 44.88 29.27
C CYS A 236 4.50 46.05 29.71
N GLU A 237 5.82 45.93 29.53
CA GLU A 237 6.78 46.99 29.85
C GLU A 237 6.52 48.26 29.04
N LYS A 238 6.20 48.11 27.75
CA LYS A 238 5.82 49.23 26.87
C LYS A 238 4.57 49.95 27.39
N ALA A 239 3.55 49.21 27.82
CA ALA A 239 2.34 49.79 28.38
C ALA A 239 2.64 50.56 29.68
N GLN A 240 3.44 49.97 30.59
CA GLN A 240 3.86 50.64 31.82
C GLN A 240 4.66 51.92 31.55
N LEU A 241 5.54 51.91 30.54
CA LEU A 241 6.31 53.08 30.14
C LEU A 241 5.40 54.18 29.58
N ALA A 242 4.41 53.82 28.77
CA ALA A 242 3.43 54.77 28.24
C ALA A 242 2.63 55.45 29.35
N ASP A 243 2.19 54.69 30.37
CA ASP A 243 1.48 55.24 31.53
C ASP A 243 2.36 56.22 32.32
N ARG A 244 3.64 55.86 32.55
CA ARG A 244 4.62 56.74 33.21
C ARG A 244 4.86 58.02 32.41
N MET A 245 5.02 57.92 31.09
CA MET A 245 5.18 59.08 30.22
C MET A 245 3.95 60.00 30.28
N HIS A 246 2.73 59.44 30.26
CA HIS A 246 1.52 60.23 30.37
C HIS A 246 1.38 60.94 31.72
N LEU A 247 1.78 60.27 32.81
CA LEU A 247 1.83 60.90 34.13
C LEU A 247 2.85 62.05 34.18
N VAL A 248 4.06 61.84 33.67
CA VAL A 248 5.11 62.88 33.61
C VAL A 248 4.66 64.06 32.74
N ALA A 249 3.98 63.79 31.62
CA ALA A 249 3.41 64.85 30.78
C ALA A 249 2.40 65.72 31.56
N LYS A 250 1.48 65.10 32.32
CA LYS A 250 0.53 65.83 33.19
C LYS A 250 1.22 66.62 34.29
N GLN A 251 2.25 66.05 34.91
CA GLN A 251 3.04 66.75 35.93
C GLN A 251 3.77 67.96 35.32
N ASN A 252 4.33 67.82 34.13
CA ASN A 252 4.96 68.92 33.41
C ASN A 252 3.97 70.02 33.03
N GLU A 253 2.77 69.66 32.54
CA GLU A 253 1.70 70.64 32.26
C GLU A 253 1.29 71.40 33.53
N ALA A 254 1.12 70.71 34.66
CA ALA A 254 0.79 71.35 35.93
C ALA A 254 1.89 72.28 36.43
N LEU A 255 3.17 71.87 36.32
CA LEU A 255 4.32 72.72 36.66
C LEU A 255 4.41 73.93 35.74
N GLN A 256 4.19 73.78 34.43
CA GLN A 256 4.16 74.90 33.49
C GLN A 256 3.04 75.90 33.83
N ALA A 257 1.85 75.42 34.21
CA ALA A 257 0.76 76.27 34.66
C ALA A 257 1.09 77.03 35.97
N GLN A 258 1.75 76.37 36.94
CA GLN A 258 2.23 77.04 38.16
C GLN A 258 3.28 78.11 37.86
N VAL A 259 4.24 77.81 36.98
CA VAL A 259 5.26 78.78 36.56
C VAL A 259 4.60 79.99 35.88
N ALA A 260 3.61 79.76 35.01
CA ALA A 260 2.86 80.84 34.36
C ALA A 260 2.09 81.70 35.38
N SER A 261 1.41 81.09 36.36
CA SER A 261 0.70 81.78 37.43
C SER A 261 1.63 82.64 38.29
N LEU A 262 2.75 82.07 38.74
CA LEU A 262 3.76 82.79 39.52
C LEU A 262 4.38 83.93 38.72
N HIS A 263 4.58 83.76 37.41
CA HIS A 263 5.07 84.81 36.54
C HIS A 263 4.05 85.97 36.41
N GLU A 264 2.75 85.65 36.28
CA GLU A 264 1.70 86.66 36.25
C GLU A 264 1.62 87.42 37.59
N GLU A 265 1.64 86.71 38.73
CA GLU A 265 1.68 87.32 40.07
C GLU A 265 2.90 88.25 40.23
N LEU A 266 4.09 87.81 39.82
CA LEU A 266 5.30 88.63 39.82
C LEU A 266 5.12 89.91 39.00
N GLU A 267 4.54 89.82 37.79
CA GLU A 267 4.28 90.98 36.95
C GLU A 267 3.22 91.92 37.55
N THR A 268 2.17 91.40 38.19
CA THR A 268 1.21 92.23 38.92
C THR A 268 1.88 92.97 40.08
N HIS A 269 2.72 92.30 40.86
CA HIS A 269 3.48 92.90 41.95
C HIS A 269 4.42 93.99 41.43
N LYS A 270 5.17 93.73 40.34
CA LYS A 270 6.00 94.76 39.68
C LYS A 270 5.19 95.95 39.18
N ARG A 271 3.94 95.77 38.72
CA ARG A 271 3.06 96.88 38.32
C ARG A 271 2.58 97.67 39.53
N GLN A 272 2.18 97.00 40.60
CA GLN A 272 1.80 97.64 41.87
C GLN A 272 2.96 98.44 42.46
N GLU A 273 4.16 97.87 42.50
CA GLU A 273 5.37 98.55 42.93
C GLU A 273 5.64 99.81 42.09
N ARG A 274 5.47 99.73 40.76
CA ARG A 274 5.58 100.90 39.86
C ARG A 274 4.51 101.96 40.15
N LEU A 275 3.26 101.57 40.41
CA LEU A 275 2.18 102.50 40.77
C LEU A 275 2.44 103.18 42.10
N LEU A 276 2.85 102.43 43.13
CA LEU A 276 3.21 102.97 44.43
C LEU A 276 4.39 103.93 44.31
N ARG A 277 5.44 103.58 43.56
CA ARG A 277 6.55 104.50 43.27
C ARG A 277 6.08 105.77 42.57
N ALA A 278 5.18 105.68 41.60
CA ALA A 278 4.63 106.84 40.91
C ALA A 278 3.82 107.74 41.87
N GLN A 279 2.95 107.16 42.69
CA GLN A 279 2.17 107.88 43.71
C GLN A 279 3.07 108.55 44.74
N TRP A 280 4.11 107.86 45.21
CA TRP A 280 5.13 108.45 46.08
C TRP A 280 5.83 109.63 45.41
N GLY A 281 6.22 109.49 44.14
CA GLY A 281 6.80 110.59 43.37
C GLY A 281 5.83 111.78 43.17
N ASP A 282 4.52 111.54 43.03
CA ASP A 282 3.50 112.59 43.00
C ASP A 282 3.35 113.28 44.36
N GLN A 283 3.30 112.50 45.45
CA GLN A 283 3.25 113.04 46.81
C GLN A 283 4.47 113.88 47.14
N GLU A 284 5.66 113.40 46.78
CA GLU A 284 6.92 114.14 46.94
C GLU A 284 6.87 115.48 46.20
N ARG A 285 6.40 115.48 44.93
CA ARG A 285 6.18 116.72 44.16
C ARG A 285 5.16 117.66 44.82
N ASN A 286 4.05 117.13 45.34
CA ASN A 286 3.02 117.92 46.02
C ASN A 286 3.57 118.55 47.31
N VAL A 287 4.35 117.81 48.10
CA VAL A 287 5.01 118.33 49.32
C VAL A 287 6.01 119.41 48.96
N LEU A 288 6.84 119.20 47.93
CA LEU A 288 7.77 120.22 47.42
C LEU A 288 7.04 121.48 46.96
N GLN A 289 5.92 121.35 46.25
CA GLN A 289 5.12 122.49 45.80
C GLN A 289 4.45 123.23 46.96
N LEU A 290 3.90 122.51 47.95
CA LEU A 290 3.37 123.12 49.17
C LEU A 290 4.47 123.87 49.92
N LEU A 291 5.64 123.27 50.08
CA LEU A 291 6.80 123.88 50.73
C LEU A 291 7.27 125.14 49.98
N ALA A 292 7.28 125.11 48.65
CA ALA A 292 7.57 126.29 47.83
C ALA A 292 6.50 127.39 47.99
N THR A 293 5.22 127.02 48.09
CA THR A 293 4.10 127.96 48.30
C THR A 293 4.19 128.62 49.68
N VAL A 294 4.44 127.84 50.74
CA VAL A 294 4.67 128.33 52.10
C VAL A 294 5.90 129.25 52.16
N LYS A 295 7.00 128.88 51.51
CA LYS A 295 8.19 129.74 51.38
C LYS A 295 7.84 131.09 50.72
N SER A 296 7.07 131.06 49.63
CA SER A 296 6.60 132.27 48.94
C SER A 296 5.70 133.13 49.84
N ASP A 297 4.74 132.53 50.53
CA ASP A 297 3.80 133.25 51.40
C ASP A 297 4.48 133.89 52.61
N ILE A 298 5.43 133.19 53.23
CA ILE A 298 6.25 133.75 54.33
C ILE A 298 7.10 134.91 53.81
N ARG A 299 7.75 134.75 52.64
CA ARG A 299 8.52 135.82 52.00
C ARG A 299 7.65 137.06 51.73
N LYS A 300 6.43 136.87 51.23
CA LYS A 300 5.47 137.96 50.97
C LYS A 300 4.99 138.67 52.25
N ARG A 301 4.76 137.93 53.33
CA ARG A 301 4.23 138.48 54.60
C ARG A 301 5.30 139.11 55.49
N PHE A 302 6.53 138.62 55.46
CA PHE A 302 7.58 139.00 56.41
C PHE A 302 8.86 139.54 55.75
N GLY A 303 8.90 139.65 54.42
CA GLY A 303 10.03 140.23 53.68
C GLY A 303 11.29 139.36 53.60
N PHE A 304 11.35 138.24 54.32
CA PHE A 304 12.45 137.27 54.29
C PHE A 304 11.93 135.84 54.49
N VAL A 305 12.71 134.82 54.10
CA VAL A 305 12.41 133.40 54.37
C VAL A 305 13.32 132.91 55.49
N PRO A 306 12.78 132.31 56.57
CA PRO A 306 13.60 131.75 57.64
C PRO A 306 14.63 130.72 57.13
N PRO A 307 15.89 130.74 57.60
CA PRO A 307 16.94 129.79 57.20
C PRO A 307 16.54 128.33 57.43
N ALA A 308 15.77 128.08 58.50
CA ALA A 308 15.23 126.76 58.80
C ALA A 308 14.40 126.19 57.64
N LEU A 309 13.69 127.04 56.86
CA LEU A 309 12.93 126.62 55.69
C LEU A 309 13.80 126.56 54.43
N GLU A 310 14.83 127.40 54.29
CA GLU A 310 15.75 127.36 53.13
C GLU A 310 16.44 126.00 53.00
N HIS A 311 16.75 125.34 54.12
CA HIS A 311 17.45 124.05 54.15
C HIS A 311 16.55 122.81 54.04
N PHE A 312 15.22 122.93 54.18
CA PHE A 312 14.32 121.85 53.79
C PHE A 312 14.16 121.85 52.26
N ALA A 313 15.13 121.25 51.58
CA ALA A 313 14.94 120.66 50.27
C ALA A 313 14.79 119.16 50.53
N PHE A 314 13.61 118.59 50.27
CA PHE A 314 13.52 117.13 50.16
C PHE A 314 14.43 116.73 48.99
N THR A 315 15.56 116.10 49.31
CA THR A 315 16.40 115.46 48.30
C THR A 315 15.72 114.15 47.91
N PRO A 316 15.35 113.97 46.64
CA PRO A 316 14.73 112.71 46.22
C PRO A 316 15.73 111.58 46.41
N GLN A 317 15.41 110.64 47.29
CA GLN A 317 16.24 109.46 47.58
C GLN A 317 16.06 108.33 46.56
N HIS A 318 15.22 108.50 45.55
CA HIS A 318 14.97 107.47 44.55
C HIS A 318 15.37 107.93 43.15
N ALA A 319 16.38 107.25 42.61
CA ALA A 319 16.87 107.44 41.26
C ALA A 319 15.73 107.29 40.23
N PRO A 320 15.77 108.04 39.11
CA PRO A 320 14.80 107.87 38.03
C PRO A 320 14.84 106.43 37.50
N PRO A 321 13.73 105.94 36.90
CA PRO A 321 13.68 104.59 36.37
C PRO A 321 14.81 104.38 35.36
N SER A 322 15.69 103.42 35.67
CA SER A 322 16.67 102.93 34.72
C SER A 322 15.92 102.34 33.52
N LEU A 323 16.09 102.96 32.35
CA LEU A 323 15.65 102.46 31.04
C LEU A 323 16.39 101.17 30.61
N ALA A 324 17.27 100.60 31.44
CA ALA A 324 18.12 99.47 31.07
C ALA A 324 17.46 98.08 31.22
N ALA A 325 16.22 97.98 31.69
CA ALA A 325 15.54 96.68 31.90
C ALA A 325 14.43 96.37 30.88
N MET A 326 14.44 97.03 29.71
CA MET A 326 13.40 96.87 28.68
C MET A 326 13.77 95.97 27.49
N ASN A 327 14.95 95.33 27.49
CA ASN A 327 15.32 94.34 26.47
C ASN A 327 15.94 93.09 27.10
N GLN A 328 15.11 92.16 27.56
CA GLN A 328 15.33 90.71 27.44
C GLN A 328 13.98 90.03 27.20
#